data_AF-A0A9P6DTV8-F1
#
_entry.id   AF-A0A9P6DTV8-F1
#
_cell.length_a   1.000
_cell.length_b   1.000
_cell.length_c   1.000
_cell.angle_alpha   90.00
_cell.angle_beta   90.00
_cell.angle_gamma   90.00
#
_symmetry.space_group_name_H-M   'P 1'
#
loop_
_entity.id
_entity.type
_entity.pdbx_description
1 polymer ?
#
loop_
_entity_poly.entity_id
_entity_poly.type
_entity_poly.pdbx_seq_one_letter_code
_entity_poly.pdbx_strand_id
1 'polypeptide(L)'
;KLPKGATLLSVIIASDKTHLTNYSGDKTMHAIYITLANIHDNIWQKPSFGAWMLLTQLPTSKFSNITFDASGTKAKAQHMPGILKQQLFHEALKIVLEPL
;
A
#
# COMPACT_ATOMS: atom_id res chain seq x y z
N LYS A 1 21.52 16.22 -16.15
CA LYS A 1 20.73 16.74 -17.29
C LYS A 1 20.30 15.57 -18.15
N LEU A 2 19.03 15.49 -18.53
CA LEU A 2 18.52 14.46 -19.45
C LEU A 2 19.19 14.60 -20.83
N PRO A 3 19.48 13.50 -21.55
CA PRO A 3 20.08 13.56 -22.87
C PRO A 3 19.12 14.19 -23.89
N LYS A 4 19.67 14.72 -24.99
CA LYS A 4 18.88 15.35 -26.04
C LYS A 4 17.90 14.32 -26.63
N GLY A 5 16.61 14.64 -26.63
CA GLY A 5 15.54 13.75 -27.09
C GLY A 5 14.91 12.86 -26.02
N ALA A 6 15.38 12.92 -24.76
CA ALA A 6 14.72 12.21 -23.67
C ALA A 6 13.46 12.94 -23.18
N THR A 7 12.42 12.15 -22.87
CA THR A 7 11.19 12.62 -22.24
C THR A 7 11.21 12.25 -20.77
N LEU A 8 10.98 13.24 -19.89
CA LEU A 8 10.76 12.99 -18.48
C LEU A 8 9.31 12.53 -18.28
N LEU A 9 9.14 11.38 -17.64
CA LEU A 9 7.83 10.85 -17.25
C LEU A 9 7.75 10.79 -15.73
N SER A 10 6.58 11.14 -15.20
CA SER A 10 6.25 10.94 -13.79
C SER A 10 5.49 9.63 -13.61
N VAL A 11 5.65 9.06 -12.42
CA VAL A 11 5.03 7.82 -12.00
C VAL A 11 4.07 8.12 -10.85
N ILE A 12 2.91 7.46 -10.84
CA ILE A 12 1.95 7.49 -9.74
C ILE A 12 1.91 6.12 -9.10
N ILE A 13 1.97 6.10 -7.77
CA ILE A 13 1.83 4.89 -6.96
C ILE A 13 0.51 4.98 -6.21
N ALA A 14 -0.29 3.91 -6.28
CA ALA A 14 -1.54 3.80 -5.56
C ALA A 14 -1.54 2.54 -4.70
N SER A 15 -2.28 2.58 -3.59
CA SER A 15 -2.50 1.40 -2.76
C SER A 15 -3.99 1.18 -2.55
N ASP A 16 -4.41 -0.08 -2.63
CA ASP A 16 -5.75 -0.50 -2.26
C ASP A 16 -5.71 -1.68 -1.30
N LYS A 17 -6.59 -1.68 -0.29
CA LYS A 17 -6.70 -2.76 0.68
C LYS A 17 -7.72 -3.77 0.20
N THR A 18 -7.25 -4.98 -0.11
CA THR A 18 -8.06 -6.06 -0.65
C THR A 18 -8.24 -7.18 0.38
N HIS A 19 -9.45 -7.75 0.42
CA HIS A 19 -9.75 -8.94 1.19
C HIS A 19 -9.41 -10.16 0.34
N LEU A 20 -8.44 -10.97 0.79
CA LEU A 20 -8.00 -12.17 0.09
C LEU A 20 -9.00 -13.33 0.29
N THR A 21 -9.66 -13.37 1.44
CA THR A 21 -10.64 -14.40 1.80
C THR A 21 -11.84 -13.74 2.48
N ASN A 22 -13.04 -13.85 1.91
CA ASN A 22 -14.24 -13.21 2.44
C ASN A 22 -14.94 -14.00 3.57
N TYR A 23 -14.61 -15.29 3.78
CA TYR A 23 -15.39 -16.15 4.68
C TYR A 23 -14.57 -17.05 5.64
N SER A 24 -13.36 -17.47 5.27
CA SER A 24 -12.49 -18.27 6.14
C SER A 24 -11.05 -17.78 6.03
N GLY A 25 -10.60 -17.08 7.07
CA GLY A 25 -9.22 -16.59 7.21
C GLY A 25 -9.08 -15.12 7.52
N ASP A 26 -10.09 -14.28 7.16
CA ASP A 26 -10.07 -12.81 7.31
C ASP A 26 -8.67 -12.23 7.03
N LYS A 27 -8.08 -12.66 5.92
CA LYS A 27 -6.76 -12.24 5.46
C LYS A 27 -6.94 -11.02 4.58
N THR A 28 -6.29 -9.94 4.96
CA THR A 28 -6.26 -8.71 4.17
C THR A 28 -4.84 -8.39 3.72
N MET A 29 -4.74 -7.68 2.61
CA MET A 29 -3.46 -7.34 2.00
C MET A 29 -3.60 -6.03 1.24
N HIS A 30 -2.53 -5.24 1.21
CA HIS A 30 -2.47 -4.04 0.39
C HIS A 30 -1.85 -4.38 -0.95
N ALA A 31 -2.60 -4.19 -2.03
CA ALA A 31 -2.02 -4.16 -3.37
C ALA A 31 -1.37 -2.79 -3.58
N ILE A 32 -0.16 -2.76 -4.13
CA ILE A 32 0.55 -1.55 -4.55
C ILE A 32 0.57 -1.55 -6.07
N TYR A 33 -0.02 -0.52 -6.67
CA TYR A 33 -0.08 -0.33 -8.11
C TYR A 33 0.80 0.83 -8.55
N ILE A 34 1.30 0.75 -9.79
CA ILE A 34 2.13 1.76 -10.42
C ILE A 34 1.55 2.11 -11.81
N THR A 35 1.56 3.39 -12.16
CA THR A 35 1.17 3.89 -13.49
C THR A 35 2.00 5.11 -13.88
N LEU A 36 1.95 5.48 -15.15
CA LEU A 36 2.55 6.72 -15.63
C LEU A 36 1.55 7.87 -15.50
N ALA A 37 2.00 9.00 -14.97
CA ALA A 37 1.14 10.17 -14.75
C ALA A 37 0.70 10.88 -16.04
N ASN A 38 1.30 10.55 -17.18
CA ASN A 38 0.96 11.12 -18.49
C ASN A 38 -0.21 10.39 -19.18
N ILE A 39 -0.69 9.28 -18.61
CA ILE A 39 -1.89 8.59 -19.07
C ILE A 39 -3.09 9.40 -18.59
N HIS A 40 -4.06 9.63 -19.47
CA HIS A 40 -5.22 10.46 -19.15
C HIS A 40 -6.19 9.71 -18.20
N ASP A 41 -6.84 10.44 -17.28
CA ASP A 41 -7.70 9.87 -16.22
C ASP A 41 -8.80 8.93 -16.74
N ASN A 42 -9.33 9.22 -17.92
CA ASN A 42 -10.36 8.40 -18.57
C ASN A 42 -9.87 6.98 -18.94
N ILE A 43 -8.54 6.77 -19.01
CA ILE A 43 -7.91 5.47 -19.22
C ILE A 43 -7.67 4.80 -17.86
N TRP A 44 -7.23 5.54 -16.83
CA TRP A 44 -7.07 5.01 -15.47
C TRP A 44 -8.37 4.46 -14.86
N GLN A 45 -9.50 5.10 -15.14
CA GLN A 45 -10.80 4.74 -14.60
C GLN A 45 -11.42 3.50 -15.25
N LYS A 46 -10.83 2.97 -16.32
CA LYS A 46 -11.35 1.81 -17.04
C LYS A 46 -10.46 0.58 -16.78
N PRO A 47 -10.92 -0.38 -15.97
CA PRO A 47 -10.13 -1.58 -15.65
C PRO A 47 -9.65 -2.36 -16.87
N SER A 48 -10.41 -2.35 -17.97
CA SER A 48 -10.09 -3.05 -19.21
C SER A 48 -8.87 -2.48 -19.96
N PHE A 49 -8.45 -1.26 -19.65
CA PHE A 49 -7.34 -0.61 -20.36
C PHE A 49 -5.97 -0.95 -19.76
N GLY A 50 -5.90 -1.66 -18.64
CA GLY A 50 -4.63 -2.13 -18.06
C GLY A 50 -3.68 -0.99 -17.69
N ALA A 51 -4.22 0.19 -17.38
CA ALA A 51 -3.42 1.40 -17.13
C ALA A 51 -2.62 1.34 -15.82
N TRP A 52 -2.98 0.42 -14.93
CA TRP A 52 -2.32 0.17 -13.65
C TRP A 52 -1.63 -1.19 -13.69
N MET A 53 -0.38 -1.23 -13.27
CA MET A 53 0.37 -2.47 -13.09
C MET A 53 0.51 -2.77 -11.60
N LEU A 54 0.31 -4.03 -11.20
CA LEU A 54 0.55 -4.46 -9.82
C LEU A 54 2.07 -4.54 -9.59
N LEU A 55 2.58 -3.73 -8.67
CA LEU A 55 3.99 -3.71 -8.28
C LEU A 55 4.28 -4.77 -7.20
N THR A 56 3.47 -4.79 -6.14
CA THR A 56 3.64 -5.74 -5.04
C THR A 56 2.39 -5.88 -4.19
N GLN A 57 2.44 -6.85 -3.28
CA GLN A 57 1.37 -7.31 -2.43
C GLN A 57 1.87 -7.35 -0.98
N LEU A 58 1.41 -6.42 -0.14
CA LEU A 58 1.87 -6.27 1.24
C LEU A 58 0.89 -6.91 2.23
N PRO A 59 1.29 -7.94 3.00
CA PRO A 59 0.41 -8.56 3.98
C PRO A 59 0.08 -7.58 5.11
N THR A 60 -1.15 -7.62 5.60
CA THR A 60 -1.52 -6.89 6.82
C THR A 60 -1.39 -7.77 8.05
N SER A 61 -0.75 -7.26 9.10
CA SER A 61 -0.72 -7.92 10.41
C SER A 61 -1.83 -7.41 11.30
N LYS A 62 -2.53 -8.30 12.02
CA LYS A 62 -3.53 -7.91 13.02
C LYS A 62 -2.91 -7.56 14.38
N PHE A 63 -1.64 -7.90 14.59
CA PHE A 63 -0.95 -7.79 15.89
C PHE A 63 -1.71 -8.46 17.05
N SER A 64 -2.49 -9.52 16.77
CA SER A 64 -3.33 -10.21 17.76
C SER A 64 -2.55 -10.92 18.86
N ASN A 65 -1.28 -11.25 18.60
CA ASN A 65 -0.42 -12.00 19.53
C ASN A 65 0.46 -11.08 20.37
N ILE A 66 0.23 -9.76 20.32
CA ILE A 66 0.99 -8.76 21.09
C ILE A 66 0.09 -8.25 22.21
N THR A 67 0.51 -8.45 23.46
CA THR A 67 -0.09 -7.81 24.62
C THR A 67 0.49 -6.41 24.77
N PHE A 68 -0.33 -5.40 24.54
CA PHE A 68 0.02 -4.01 24.83
C PHE A 68 -0.09 -3.79 26.33
N ASP A 69 0.97 -3.24 26.95
CA ASP A 69 0.88 -2.90 28.35
C ASP A 69 -0.27 -1.90 28.57
N ALA A 70 -1.02 -2.11 29.64
CA ALA A 70 -2.09 -1.22 30.07
C ALA A 70 -1.58 -0.23 31.14
N SER A 71 -0.27 0.04 31.19
CA SER A 71 0.29 1.03 32.12
C SER A 71 -0.19 2.46 31.80
N GLY A 72 -0.72 2.66 30.59
CA GLY A 72 -1.51 3.82 30.17
C GLY A 72 -3.04 3.58 30.14
N THR A 73 -3.78 4.55 29.61
CA THR A 73 -5.24 4.48 29.47
C THR A 73 -5.67 3.36 28.52
N LYS A 74 -6.75 2.61 28.83
CA LYS A 74 -7.31 1.54 27.99
C LYS A 74 -7.51 1.94 26.51
N ALA A 75 -7.84 3.21 26.26
CA ALA A 75 -7.95 3.77 24.90
C ALA A 75 -6.63 3.69 24.10
N LYS A 76 -5.47 3.98 24.72
CA LYS A 76 -4.16 3.89 24.05
C LYS A 76 -3.85 2.45 23.62
N ALA A 77 -4.12 1.48 24.49
CA ALA A 77 -3.93 0.06 24.17
C ALA A 77 -4.83 -0.40 23.01
N GLN A 78 -6.05 0.15 22.90
CA GLN A 78 -6.97 -0.16 21.80
C GLN A 78 -6.56 0.47 20.45
N HIS A 79 -5.97 1.67 20.46
CA HIS A 79 -5.52 2.35 19.23
C HIS A 79 -4.17 1.84 18.71
N MET A 80 -3.31 1.29 19.59
CA MET A 80 -1.95 0.86 19.26
C MET A 80 -1.83 -0.09 18.06
N PRO A 81 -2.68 -1.13 17.90
CA PRO A 81 -2.62 -2.01 16.72
C PRO A 81 -2.84 -1.27 15.40
N GLY A 82 -3.67 -0.22 15.39
CA GLY A 82 -3.92 0.60 14.20
C GLY A 82 -2.69 1.40 13.78
N ILE A 83 -2.01 2.01 14.76
CA ILE A 83 -0.78 2.78 14.55
C ILE A 83 0.33 1.87 14.02
N LEU A 84 0.54 0.70 14.64
CA LEU A 84 1.55 -0.26 14.21
C LEU A 84 1.28 -0.81 12.80
N LYS A 85 0.01 -1.00 12.43
CA LYS A 85 -0.36 -1.38 11.05
C LYS A 85 0.08 -0.34 10.04
N GLN A 86 -0.18 0.94 10.33
CA GLN A 86 0.24 2.05 9.47
C GLN A 86 1.76 2.14 9.40
N GLN A 87 2.46 2.06 10.54
CA GLN A 87 3.93 2.10 10.57
C GLN A 87 4.54 0.94 9.77
N LEU A 88 4.06 -0.29 9.97
CA LEU A 88 4.53 -1.44 9.21
C LEU A 88 4.31 -1.26 7.70
N PHE A 89 3.15 -0.71 7.31
CA PHE A 89 2.88 -0.40 5.90
C PHE A 89 3.88 0.60 5.33
N HIS A 90 4.17 1.69 6.06
CA HIS A 90 5.12 2.70 5.61
C HIS A 90 6.56 2.18 5.55
N GLU A 91 7.00 1.38 6.52
CA GLU A 91 8.33 0.76 6.49
C GLU A 91 8.46 -0.24 5.34
N ALA A 92 7.43 -1.05 5.09
CA ALA A 92 7.40 -1.93 3.93
C ALA A 92 7.43 -1.15 2.61
N LEU A 93 6.71 -0.03 2.54
CA LEU A 93 6.70 0.82 1.35
C LEU A 93 8.09 1.43 1.07
N LYS A 94 8.84 1.83 2.10
CA LYS A 94 10.23 2.29 1.93
C LYS A 94 11.11 1.25 1.25
N ILE A 95 11.01 -0.02 1.66
CA ILE A 95 11.78 -1.12 1.06
C ILE A 95 11.36 -1.35 -0.39
N VAL A 96 10.06 -1.34 -0.68
CA VAL A 96 9.52 -1.57 -2.02
C VAL A 96 9.90 -0.46 -2.99
N LEU A 97 9.95 0.78 -2.51
CA LEU A 97 10.22 1.97 -3.32
C LEU A 97 11.68 2.42 -3.31
N GLU A 98 12.56 1.76 -2.54
CA GLU A 98 14.01 2.02 -2.54
C GLU A 98 14.67 2.07 -3.93
N PRO A 99 14.31 1.20 -4.91
CA PRO A 99 14.95 1.25 -6.23
C PRO A 99 14.45 2.38 -7.15
N LEU A 100 13.47 3.18 -6.75
CA LEU A 100 12.92 4.32 -7.51
C LEU A 100 13.57 5.64 -7.10
#